data_AF-X6P956-F1
#
_entry.id   AF-X6P956-F1
#
_cell.length_a   1.000
_cell.length_b   1.000
_cell.length_c   1.000
_cell.angle_alpha   90.00
_cell.angle_beta   90.00
_cell.angle_gamma   90.00
#
_symmetry.space_group_name_H-M   'P 1'
#
loop_
_entity.id
_entity.type
_entity.pdbx_description
1 polymer ?
#
loop_
_entity_poly.entity_id
_entity_poly.type
_entity_poly.pdbx_seq_one_letter_code
_entity_poly.pdbx_strand_id
1 'polypeptide(L)'
;MLEGDEKNSEHEKETFSSSGCYNKNWILLTNKSEKVNILVCYICKQIANNAVELHCDEHENAEQVYLFGDECLQRYLKKSNGKCPIQQHEHCEFSKNKIIRQQVSDLLVICSRQYDLKKKQSKEEIILGKKEEHENQCNYKGKIKEMKDHLDKQCQLISIQRIILLIKELQLQIEKLKTDELKEMHLKSNTEIQQLN
;
A
#
# COMPACT_ATOMS: atom_id res chain seq x y z
N MET A 1 -18.14 -26.78 21.47
CA MET A 1 -16.88 -26.46 20.78
C MET A 1 -17.19 -25.24 19.94
N LEU A 2 -16.58 -24.11 20.30
CA LEU A 2 -16.88 -22.81 19.70
C LEU A 2 -16.18 -22.74 18.33
N GLU A 3 -16.97 -22.62 17.28
CA GLU A 3 -16.51 -22.25 15.95
C GLU A 3 -15.96 -20.82 16.03
N GLY A 4 -14.66 -20.69 15.78
CA GLY A 4 -13.99 -19.41 15.76
C GLY A 4 -14.25 -18.72 14.42
N ASP A 5 -15.14 -17.73 14.44
CA ASP A 5 -15.27 -16.74 13.38
C ASP A 5 -13.95 -15.98 13.25
N GLU A 6 -13.17 -16.31 12.21
CA GLU A 6 -12.11 -15.43 11.69
C GLU A 6 -12.78 -14.17 11.14
N LYS A 7 -12.91 -13.18 12.02
CA LYS A 7 -13.26 -11.81 11.68
C LYS A 7 -12.14 -11.25 10.79
N ASN A 8 -12.25 -11.44 9.49
CA ASN A 8 -11.49 -10.70 8.48
C ASN A 8 -11.81 -9.21 8.66
N SER A 9 -11.02 -8.50 9.46
CA SER A 9 -11.02 -7.05 9.41
C SER A 9 -10.40 -6.67 8.08
N GLU A 10 -11.22 -6.27 7.11
CA GLU A 10 -10.79 -5.58 5.90
C GLU A 10 -10.07 -4.28 6.31
N HIS A 11 -8.78 -4.39 6.63
CA HIS A 11 -7.91 -3.22 6.64
C HIS A 11 -7.83 -2.76 5.18
N GLU A 12 -8.65 -1.75 4.83
CA GLU A 12 -8.65 -1.15 3.50
C GLU A 12 -7.21 -0.81 3.10
N LYS A 13 -6.75 -1.48 2.04
CA LYS A 13 -5.37 -1.40 1.55
C LYS A 13 -5.10 0.02 1.05
N GLU A 14 -4.02 0.64 1.51
CA GLU A 14 -3.58 1.96 1.04
C GLU A 14 -3.36 1.94 -0.48
N THR A 15 -3.72 3.04 -1.16
CA THR A 15 -3.58 3.13 -2.63
C THR A 15 -2.13 3.05 -3.08
N PHE A 16 -1.21 3.61 -2.28
CA PHE A 16 0.21 3.49 -2.54
C PHE A 16 0.81 2.32 -1.75
N SER A 17 1.56 1.50 -2.46
CA SER A 17 2.42 0.49 -1.87
C SER A 17 3.77 0.55 -2.56
N SER A 18 4.84 0.43 -1.78
CA SER A 18 6.20 0.31 -2.34
C SER A 18 6.40 -1.01 -3.08
N SER A 19 5.57 -2.01 -2.76
CA SER A 19 5.51 -3.30 -3.43
C SER A 19 4.21 -3.44 -4.24
N GLY A 20 4.24 -4.19 -5.33
CA GLY A 20 3.08 -4.38 -6.21
C GLY A 20 2.79 -3.19 -7.14
N CYS A 21 1.86 -3.41 -8.07
CA CYS A 21 1.46 -2.44 -9.10
C CYS A 21 0.67 -1.26 -8.53
N TYR A 22 0.78 -0.10 -9.17
CA TYR A 22 0.12 1.13 -8.73
C TYR A 22 -1.32 1.24 -9.25
N ASN A 23 -2.22 1.78 -8.42
CA ASN A 23 -3.62 1.97 -8.79
C ASN A 23 -3.75 2.82 -10.06
N LYS A 24 -4.39 2.25 -11.10
CA LYS A 24 -4.56 2.92 -12.40
C LYS A 24 -5.42 4.18 -12.31
N ASN A 25 -6.52 4.14 -11.55
CA ASN A 25 -7.44 5.26 -11.42
C ASN A 25 -6.78 6.45 -10.72
N TRP A 26 -5.98 6.18 -9.68
CA TRP A 26 -5.19 7.20 -9.00
C TRP A 26 -4.22 7.91 -9.95
N ILE A 27 -3.52 7.17 -10.80
CA ILE A 27 -2.57 7.72 -11.78
C ILE A 27 -3.28 8.53 -12.86
N LEU A 28 -4.44 8.07 -13.34
CA LEU A 28 -5.23 8.74 -14.38
C LEU A 28 -5.76 10.12 -13.95
N LEU A 29 -5.79 10.44 -12.65
CA LEU A 29 -6.17 11.78 -12.18
C LEU A 29 -5.23 12.89 -12.66
N THR A 30 -4.00 12.56 -13.03
CA THR A 30 -2.98 13.57 -13.36
C THR A 30 -2.20 13.27 -14.64
N ASN A 31 -2.52 12.18 -15.33
CA ASN A 31 -1.84 11.76 -16.55
C ASN A 31 -2.87 11.39 -17.64
N LYS A 32 -2.50 11.64 -18.90
CA LYS A 32 -3.32 11.24 -20.05
C LYS A 32 -3.40 9.72 -20.19
N SER A 33 -4.56 9.22 -20.61
CA SER A 33 -4.84 7.79 -20.70
C SER A 33 -3.95 7.08 -21.71
N GLU A 34 -3.60 7.70 -22.83
CA GLU A 34 -2.77 7.10 -23.88
C GLU A 34 -1.37 6.76 -23.35
N LYS A 35 -0.77 7.68 -22.57
CA LYS A 35 0.54 7.47 -21.92
C LYS A 35 0.48 6.38 -20.84
N VAL A 36 -0.64 6.28 -20.13
CA VAL A 36 -0.80 5.35 -19.00
C VAL A 36 -1.14 3.93 -19.45
N ASN A 37 -1.91 3.79 -20.54
CA ASN A 37 -2.40 2.50 -21.01
C ASN A 37 -1.29 1.56 -21.47
N ILE A 38 -0.21 2.09 -22.05
CA ILE A 38 0.96 1.30 -22.45
C ILE A 38 1.79 0.81 -21.26
N LEU A 39 1.49 1.22 -20.02
CA LEU A 39 2.24 0.87 -18.80
C LEU A 39 1.47 -0.12 -17.91
N VAL A 40 0.41 -0.72 -18.44
CA VAL A 40 -0.50 -1.58 -17.68
C VAL A 40 0.09 -2.98 -17.54
N CYS A 41 0.12 -3.47 -16.31
CA CYS A 41 0.44 -4.86 -15.98
C CYS A 41 -0.63 -5.79 -16.55
N TYR A 42 -0.22 -6.75 -17.36
CA TYR A 42 -1.11 -7.72 -18.00
C TYR A 42 -1.88 -8.58 -16.98
N ILE A 43 -1.28 -8.90 -15.83
CA ILE A 43 -1.89 -9.79 -14.82
C ILE A 43 -2.97 -9.05 -14.01
N CYS A 44 -2.64 -7.94 -13.36
CA CYS A 44 -3.55 -7.27 -12.42
C CYS A 44 -4.29 -6.06 -13.00
N LYS A 45 -3.98 -5.69 -14.26
CA LYS A 45 -4.56 -4.55 -14.98
C LYS A 45 -4.35 -3.17 -14.31
N GLN A 46 -3.45 -3.11 -13.34
CA GLN A 46 -2.94 -1.89 -12.70
C GLN A 46 -1.64 -1.41 -13.40
N ILE A 47 -1.04 -0.30 -12.97
CA ILE A 47 0.20 0.19 -13.58
C ILE A 47 1.41 -0.61 -13.09
N ALA A 48 2.20 -1.14 -14.03
CA ALA A 48 3.29 -2.06 -13.76
C ALA A 48 4.44 -1.41 -12.98
N ASN A 49 4.41 -1.53 -11.65
CA ASN A 49 5.54 -1.17 -10.81
C ASN A 49 6.70 -2.15 -11.04
N ASN A 50 7.93 -1.63 -11.11
CA ASN A 50 9.12 -2.40 -11.47
C ASN A 50 8.90 -3.22 -12.74
N ALA A 51 8.35 -2.59 -13.78
CA ALA A 51 7.93 -3.26 -15.01
C ALA A 51 8.96 -4.27 -15.56
N VAL A 52 8.45 -5.42 -15.99
CA VAL A 52 9.15 -6.52 -16.62
C VAL A 52 8.43 -6.81 -17.93
N GLU A 53 9.19 -7.04 -18.99
CA GLU A 53 8.69 -7.31 -20.34
C GLU A 53 8.92 -8.78 -20.68
N LEU A 54 7.94 -9.39 -21.36
CA LEU A 54 8.07 -10.74 -21.90
C LEU A 54 8.86 -10.71 -23.21
N HIS A 55 9.88 -11.55 -23.28
CA HIS A 55 10.57 -11.90 -24.51
C HIS A 55 10.39 -13.39 -24.73
N CYS A 56 9.69 -13.74 -25.80
CA CYS A 56 9.32 -15.10 -26.08
C CYS A 56 9.15 -15.22 -27.59
N ASP A 57 9.76 -16.25 -28.17
CA ASP A 57 9.77 -16.47 -29.61
C ASP A 57 8.34 -16.65 -30.15
N GLU A 58 7.47 -17.32 -29.38
CA GLU A 58 6.05 -17.48 -29.70
C GLU A 58 5.27 -16.15 -29.72
N HIS A 59 5.83 -15.09 -29.15
CA HIS A 59 5.23 -13.75 -29.08
C HIS A 59 6.11 -12.67 -29.72
N GLU A 60 7.19 -13.00 -30.42
CA GLU A 60 8.13 -12.04 -31.01
C GLU A 60 7.44 -11.13 -32.04
N ASN A 61 6.48 -11.69 -32.79
CA ASN A 61 5.71 -10.97 -33.81
C ASN A 61 4.39 -10.38 -33.29
N ALA A 62 4.15 -10.40 -31.97
CA ALA A 62 2.94 -9.78 -31.42
C ALA A 62 2.98 -8.26 -31.63
N GLU A 63 1.89 -7.68 -32.11
CA GLU A 63 1.77 -6.21 -32.26
C GLU A 63 1.84 -5.48 -30.92
N GLN A 64 1.61 -6.19 -29.80
CA GLN A 64 1.58 -5.62 -28.46
C GLN A 64 2.75 -6.13 -27.58
N VAL A 65 3.36 -5.18 -26.87
CA VAL A 65 4.34 -5.47 -25.82
C VAL A 65 3.61 -5.92 -24.55
N TYR A 66 3.98 -7.08 -24.02
CA TYR A 66 3.42 -7.57 -22.75
C TYR A 66 4.25 -7.12 -21.56
N LEU A 67 3.64 -6.26 -20.74
CA LEU A 67 4.26 -5.77 -19.51
C LEU A 67 3.64 -6.38 -18.27
N PHE A 68 4.48 -6.61 -17.27
CA PHE A 68 4.11 -7.19 -15.98
C PHE A 68 4.75 -6.38 -14.86
N GLY A 69 4.04 -6.22 -13.75
CA GLY A 69 4.70 -5.82 -12.51
C GLY A 69 5.54 -6.97 -11.97
N ASP A 70 6.77 -6.70 -11.53
CA ASP A 70 7.74 -7.72 -11.09
C ASP A 70 7.12 -8.71 -10.08
N GLU A 71 6.51 -8.19 -9.01
CA GLU A 71 5.88 -9.01 -7.98
C GLU A 71 4.66 -9.79 -8.48
N CYS A 72 3.89 -9.21 -9.42
CA CYS A 72 2.76 -9.90 -10.04
C CYS A 72 3.24 -11.11 -10.85
N LEU A 73 4.29 -10.92 -11.65
CA LEU A 73 4.89 -11.97 -12.45
C LEU A 73 5.49 -13.07 -11.57
N GLN A 74 6.28 -12.70 -10.55
CA GLN A 74 6.87 -13.67 -9.62
C GLN A 74 5.81 -14.52 -8.91
N ARG A 75 4.74 -13.90 -8.41
CA ARG A 75 3.63 -14.63 -7.76
C ARG A 75 2.94 -15.57 -8.73
N TYR A 76 2.77 -15.14 -9.98
CA TYR A 76 2.15 -15.94 -11.02
C TYR A 76 3.00 -17.16 -11.38
N LEU A 77 4.27 -16.95 -11.73
CA LEU A 77 5.19 -18.02 -12.14
C LEU A 77 5.35 -19.09 -11.05
N LYS A 78 5.37 -18.68 -9.78
CA LYS A 78 5.40 -19.62 -8.64
C LYS A 78 4.16 -20.53 -8.60
N LYS A 79 2.99 -20.03 -9.01
CA LYS A 79 1.73 -20.79 -9.02
C LYS A 79 1.54 -21.59 -10.30
N SER A 80 2.08 -21.13 -11.42
CA SER A 80 1.94 -21.75 -12.74
C SER A 80 3.08 -22.72 -13.09
N ASN A 81 4.01 -22.97 -12.16
CA ASN A 81 5.25 -23.72 -12.40
C ASN A 81 6.08 -23.15 -13.56
N GLY A 82 6.19 -21.82 -13.64
CA GLY A 82 7.03 -21.16 -14.64
C GLY A 82 6.37 -20.94 -16.00
N LYS A 83 5.15 -21.44 -16.22
CA LYS A 83 4.43 -21.31 -17.48
C LYS A 83 4.11 -19.86 -17.85
N CYS A 84 4.10 -19.59 -19.15
CA CYS A 84 3.80 -18.30 -19.75
C CYS A 84 2.42 -17.75 -19.32
N PRO A 85 2.32 -16.49 -18.84
CA PRO A 85 1.04 -15.86 -18.51
C PRO A 85 0.07 -15.69 -19.69
N ILE A 86 0.55 -15.80 -20.93
CA ILE A 86 -0.26 -15.58 -22.15
C ILE A 86 -0.83 -16.90 -22.67
N GLN A 87 0.01 -17.90 -22.93
CA GLN A 87 -0.38 -19.17 -23.59
C GLN A 87 0.14 -20.45 -22.91
N GLN A 88 0.59 -20.39 -21.65
CA GLN A 88 0.98 -21.56 -20.85
C GLN A 88 2.11 -22.45 -21.39
N HIS A 89 2.85 -22.00 -22.41
CA HIS A 89 4.07 -22.69 -22.84
C HIS A 89 5.23 -22.45 -21.86
N GLU A 90 6.27 -23.25 -21.99
CA GLU A 90 7.47 -23.20 -21.15
C GLU A 90 8.53 -22.25 -21.76
N HIS A 91 9.64 -22.04 -21.05
CA HIS A 91 10.85 -21.34 -21.54
C HIS A 91 10.65 -19.89 -22.01
N CYS A 92 9.79 -19.11 -21.35
CA CYS A 92 9.73 -17.67 -21.57
C CYS A 92 10.89 -16.94 -20.92
N GLU A 93 11.43 -15.94 -21.62
CA GLU A 93 12.35 -14.98 -21.03
C GLU A 93 11.62 -13.72 -20.58
N PHE A 94 12.13 -13.11 -19.52
CA PHE A 94 11.56 -11.89 -18.96
C PHE A 94 12.68 -10.91 -18.64
N SER A 95 12.61 -9.71 -19.19
CA SER A 95 13.64 -8.70 -19.02
C SER A 95 13.15 -7.47 -18.27
N LYS A 96 14.03 -6.89 -17.46
CA LYS A 96 13.75 -5.64 -16.75
C LYS A 96 13.86 -4.47 -17.73
N ASN A 97 12.73 -3.95 -18.19
CA ASN A 97 12.73 -2.79 -19.08
C ASN A 97 13.01 -1.49 -18.30
N LYS A 98 14.26 -0.99 -18.36
CA LYS A 98 14.69 0.22 -17.65
C LYS A 98 13.93 1.47 -18.10
N ILE A 99 13.59 1.58 -19.39
CA ILE A 99 12.91 2.75 -19.95
C ILE A 99 11.49 2.81 -19.40
N ILE A 100 10.74 1.70 -19.46
CA ILE A 100 9.38 1.62 -18.91
C ILE A 100 9.38 1.86 -17.40
N ARG A 101 10.33 1.28 -16.66
CA ARG A 101 10.48 1.54 -15.21
C ARG A 101 10.68 3.03 -14.91
N GLN A 102 11.48 3.72 -15.72
CA GLN A 102 11.69 5.16 -15.58
C GLN A 102 10.42 5.94 -15.92
N GLN A 103 9.72 5.58 -16.99
CA GLN A 103 8.45 6.20 -17.39
C GLN A 103 7.39 6.08 -16.30
N VAL A 104 7.23 4.90 -15.69
CA VAL A 104 6.34 4.69 -14.54
C VAL A 104 6.78 5.54 -13.35
N SER A 105 8.07 5.57 -13.05
CA SER A 105 8.64 6.33 -11.92
C SER A 105 8.42 7.85 -12.05
N ASP A 106 8.40 8.36 -13.28
CA ASP A 106 8.21 9.77 -13.59
C ASP A 106 6.74 10.15 -13.84
N LEU A 107 5.79 9.23 -13.73
CA LEU A 107 4.36 9.58 -13.74
C LEU A 107 4.07 10.55 -12.60
N LEU A 108 3.26 11.56 -12.89
CA LEU A 108 2.79 12.49 -11.86
C LEU A 108 1.67 11.83 -11.06
N VAL A 109 1.55 12.16 -9.79
CA VAL A 109 0.48 11.71 -8.91
C VAL A 109 0.18 12.76 -7.86
N ILE A 110 -1.04 12.75 -7.33
CA ILE A 110 -1.38 13.42 -6.07
C ILE A 110 -1.02 12.55 -4.88
N CYS A 111 -0.98 13.11 -3.67
CA CYS A 111 -0.81 12.33 -2.44
C CYS A 111 -1.77 11.13 -2.39
N SER A 112 -1.24 9.92 -2.16
CA SER A 112 -2.07 8.71 -2.08
C SER A 112 -3.02 8.72 -0.89
N ARG A 113 -2.58 9.24 0.27
CA ARG A 113 -3.44 9.39 1.46
C ARG A 113 -4.60 10.34 1.18
N GLN A 114 -4.37 11.42 0.42
CA GLN A 114 -5.43 12.34 0.01
C GLN A 114 -6.42 11.67 -0.94
N TYR A 115 -5.92 10.86 -1.89
CA TYR A 115 -6.77 10.09 -2.78
C TYR A 115 -7.66 9.10 -2.01
N ASP A 116 -7.08 8.38 -1.06
CA ASP A 116 -7.82 7.44 -0.20
C ASP A 116 -8.90 8.14 0.63
N LEU A 117 -8.59 9.30 1.23
CA LEU A 117 -9.57 10.10 1.97
C LEU A 117 -10.75 10.54 1.10
N LYS A 118 -10.48 11.12 -0.07
CA LYS A 118 -11.53 11.57 -0.99
C LYS A 118 -12.42 10.43 -1.46
N LYS A 119 -11.83 9.25 -1.71
CA LYS A 119 -12.56 8.04 -2.11
C LYS A 119 -13.51 7.55 -1.01
N LYS A 120 -13.16 7.71 0.27
CA LYS A 120 -14.04 7.38 1.41
C LYS A 120 -15.16 8.40 1.58
N GLN A 121 -14.83 9.68 1.54
CA GLN A 121 -15.81 10.77 1.63
C GLN A 121 -16.90 10.65 0.54
N SER A 122 -16.53 10.30 -0.70
CA SER A 122 -17.53 10.07 -1.76
C SER A 122 -18.47 8.89 -1.51
N LYS A 123 -18.10 7.93 -0.66
CA LYS A 123 -18.98 6.82 -0.27
C LYS A 123 -19.88 7.21 0.91
N GLU A 124 -19.39 8.04 1.83
CA GLU A 124 -20.08 8.46 3.06
C GLU A 124 -21.03 9.65 2.83
N GLU A 125 -20.74 10.55 1.88
CA GLU A 125 -21.66 11.65 1.49
C GLU A 125 -23.01 11.14 0.95
N ILE A 126 -23.03 9.93 0.38
CA ILE A 126 -24.28 9.25 -0.03
C ILE A 126 -25.16 8.91 1.18
N ILE A 127 -24.57 8.77 2.38
CA ILE A 127 -25.25 8.29 3.58
C ILE A 127 -25.65 9.43 4.52
N LEU A 128 -24.89 10.54 4.60
CA LEU A 128 -25.03 11.52 5.69
C LEU A 128 -25.16 13.00 5.31
N GLY A 129 -25.10 13.39 4.04
CA GLY A 129 -25.53 14.72 3.58
C GLY A 129 -24.89 15.94 4.28
N LYS A 130 -23.70 15.81 4.87
CA LYS A 130 -22.97 16.91 5.51
C LYS A 130 -21.59 17.09 4.88
N LYS A 131 -21.38 18.25 4.25
CA LYS A 131 -20.06 18.75 3.85
C LYS A 131 -19.43 19.44 5.05
N GLU A 132 -18.56 18.74 5.77
CA GLU A 132 -17.59 19.42 6.62
C GLU A 132 -16.35 19.70 5.78
N GLU A 133 -16.06 20.98 5.55
CA GLU A 133 -14.84 21.46 4.91
C GLU A 133 -13.65 21.20 5.86
N HIS A 134 -13.07 20.01 5.79
CA HIS A 134 -11.91 19.66 6.60
C HIS A 134 -10.62 20.28 6.01
N GLU A 135 -9.97 21.15 6.78
CA GLU A 135 -8.67 21.80 6.54
C GLU A 135 -7.48 20.83 6.35
N ASN A 136 -7.69 19.52 6.51
CA ASN A 136 -6.66 18.50 6.36
C ASN A 136 -6.45 18.15 4.88
N GLN A 137 -5.95 19.09 4.09
CA GLN A 137 -5.64 18.88 2.69
C GLN A 137 -4.13 18.84 2.45
N CYS A 138 -3.62 17.67 2.04
CA CYS A 138 -2.31 17.61 1.40
C CYS A 138 -2.40 18.19 -0.01
N ASN A 139 -1.44 19.02 -0.42
CA ASN A 139 -1.37 19.60 -1.78
C ASN A 139 -0.24 19.01 -2.62
N TYR A 140 0.34 17.88 -2.20
CA TYR A 140 1.41 17.23 -2.93
C TYR A 140 0.95 16.79 -4.32
N LYS A 141 1.71 17.22 -5.32
CA LYS A 141 1.65 16.74 -6.69
C LYS A 141 3.08 16.61 -7.20
N GLY A 142 3.53 15.39 -7.46
CA GLY A 142 4.92 15.11 -7.80
C GLY A 142 5.08 13.75 -8.47
N LYS A 143 6.32 13.30 -8.66
CA LYS A 143 6.58 12.01 -9.30
C LYS A 143 6.28 10.85 -8.37
N ILE A 144 5.88 9.70 -8.91
CA ILE A 144 5.64 8.49 -8.11
C ILE A 144 6.86 8.09 -7.29
N LYS A 145 8.06 8.19 -7.87
CA LYS A 145 9.31 7.82 -7.17
C LYS A 145 9.58 8.64 -5.90
N GLU A 146 9.06 9.86 -5.82
CA GLU A 146 9.19 10.77 -4.68
C GLU A 146 8.09 10.55 -3.63
N MET A 147 7.06 9.74 -3.95
CA MET A 147 5.90 9.52 -3.08
C MET A 147 6.29 8.96 -1.71
N LYS A 148 7.24 8.01 -1.66
CA LYS A 148 7.65 7.43 -0.39
C LYS A 148 8.25 8.48 0.55
N ASP A 149 9.20 9.27 0.04
CA ASP A 149 9.80 10.35 0.81
C ASP A 149 8.76 11.38 1.25
N HIS A 150 7.80 11.71 0.39
CA HIS A 150 6.67 12.55 0.77
C HIS A 150 5.88 11.95 1.95
N LEU A 151 5.44 10.69 1.84
CA LEU A 151 4.62 10.03 2.86
C LEU A 151 5.33 9.84 4.21
N ASP A 152 6.64 9.65 4.18
CA ASP A 152 7.47 9.40 5.36
C ASP A 152 7.84 10.71 6.08
N LYS A 153 8.15 11.78 5.33
CA LYS A 153 8.79 12.99 5.89
C LYS A 153 7.95 14.26 5.85
N GLN A 154 7.01 14.38 4.91
CA GLN A 154 6.37 15.66 4.59
C GLN A 154 4.84 15.61 4.67
N CYS A 155 4.24 14.44 4.51
CA CYS A 155 2.80 14.29 4.45
C CYS A 155 2.18 14.48 5.84
N GLN A 156 1.36 15.53 5.96
CA GLN A 156 0.62 15.85 7.17
C GLN A 156 -0.56 14.89 7.42
N LEU A 157 -1.03 14.20 6.37
CA LEU A 157 -2.07 13.19 6.49
C LEU A 157 -1.47 11.95 7.13
N ILE A 158 -2.04 11.49 8.24
CA ILE A 158 -1.60 10.28 8.93
C ILE A 158 -2.26 9.07 8.24
N SER A 159 -1.49 8.04 7.90
CA SER A 159 -2.10 6.81 7.41
C SER A 159 -2.79 6.05 8.53
N ILE A 160 -3.81 5.25 8.19
CA ILE A 160 -4.49 4.36 9.15
C ILE A 160 -3.46 3.45 9.84
N GLN A 161 -2.46 2.96 9.10
CA GLN A 161 -1.38 2.16 9.67
C GLN A 161 -0.59 2.91 10.74
N ARG A 162 -0.28 4.20 10.51
CA ARG A 162 0.42 5.03 11.48
C ARG A 162 -0.43 5.32 12.72
N ILE A 163 -1.75 5.51 12.55
CA ILE A 163 -2.68 5.60 13.69
C ILE A 163 -2.66 4.30 14.49
N ILE A 164 -2.75 3.14 13.83
CA ILE A 164 -2.70 1.83 14.49
C ILE A 164 -1.39 1.66 15.27
N LEU A 165 -0.24 2.05 14.70
CA LEU A 165 1.06 2.00 15.38
C LEU A 165 1.09 2.93 16.61
N LEU A 166 0.58 4.15 16.49
CA LEU A 166 0.49 5.09 17.60
C LEU A 166 -0.41 4.55 18.73
N ILE A 167 -1.53 3.92 18.38
CA ILE A 167 -2.41 3.27 19.37
C ILE A 167 -1.68 2.14 20.08
N LYS A 168 -0.97 1.28 19.35
CA LYS A 168 -0.20 0.17 19.94
C LYS A 168 0.91 0.68 20.87
N GLU A 169 1.62 1.72 20.47
CA GLU A 169 2.66 2.36 21.29
C GLU A 169 2.06 2.96 22.57
N LEU A 170 0.93 3.68 22.44
CA LEU A 170 0.24 4.25 23.59
C LEU A 170 -0.27 3.17 24.55
N GLN A 171 -0.80 2.06 24.03
CA GLN A 171 -1.23 0.91 24.84
C GLN A 171 -0.06 0.31 25.63
N LEU A 172 1.11 0.14 24.99
CA LEU A 172 2.31 -0.37 25.65
C LEU A 172 2.78 0.57 26.78
N GLN A 173 2.74 1.89 26.55
CA GLN A 173 3.10 2.88 27.56
C GLN A 173 2.13 2.87 28.75
N ILE A 174 0.84 2.70 28.51
CA ILE A 174 -0.18 2.57 29.57
C ILE A 174 0.06 1.30 30.41
N GLU A 175 0.37 0.16 29.79
CA GLU A 175 0.68 -1.08 30.51
C GLU A 175 1.93 -0.95 31.39
N LYS A 176 2.97 -0.29 30.87
CA LYS A 176 4.19 -0.03 31.62
C LYS A 176 3.92 0.85 32.85
N LEU A 177 3.18 1.95 32.68
CA LEU A 177 2.80 2.84 33.78
C LEU A 177 2.03 2.10 34.88
N LYS A 178 1.01 1.29 34.52
CA LYS A 178 0.25 0.48 35.49
C LYS A 178 1.14 -0.49 36.26
N THR A 179 2.12 -1.09 35.57
CA THR A 179 3.05 -2.04 36.19
C THR A 179 3.99 -1.35 37.18
N ASP A 180 4.46 -0.15 36.83
CA ASP A 180 5.37 0.63 37.67
C ASP A 180 4.63 1.17 38.92
N GLU A 181 3.38 1.64 38.77
CA GLU A 181 2.51 2.03 39.89
C GLU A 181 2.26 0.86 40.85
N LEU A 182 1.96 -0.33 40.32
CA LEU A 182 1.73 -1.52 41.14
C LEU A 182 2.98 -1.91 41.94
N LYS A 183 4.16 -1.83 41.33
CA LYS A 183 5.44 -2.08 42.02
C LYS A 183 5.69 -1.06 43.13
N GLU A 184 5.40 0.22 42.89
CA GLU A 184 5.54 1.27 43.90
C GLU A 184 4.61 1.03 45.11
N MET A 185 3.34 0.67 44.86
CA MET A 185 2.40 0.33 45.93
C MET A 185 2.88 -0.86 46.75
N HIS A 186 3.34 -1.93 46.09
CA HIS A 186 3.89 -3.11 46.77
C HIS A 186 5.12 -2.75 47.63
N LEU A 187 6.00 -1.89 47.14
CA LEU A 187 7.17 -1.44 47.89
C LEU A 187 6.75 -0.65 49.13
N LYS A 188 5.80 0.29 49.00
CA LYS A 188 5.27 1.05 50.15
C LYS A 188 4.64 0.15 51.20
N SER A 189 3.73 -0.75 50.80
CA SER A 189 3.11 -1.71 51.73
C SER A 189 4.13 -2.60 52.42
N ASN A 190 5.15 -3.10 51.71
CA ASN A 190 6.19 -3.91 52.32
C ASN A 190 7.03 -3.12 53.34
N THR A 191 7.28 -1.83 53.08
CA THR A 191 8.03 -0.96 53.98
C THR A 191 7.22 -0.64 55.24
N GLU A 192 5.91 -0.39 55.11
CA GLU A 192 4.99 -0.18 56.24
C GLU A 192 4.87 -1.44 57.12
N ILE A 193 4.80 -2.63 56.52
CA ILE A 193 4.78 -3.90 57.25
C ILE A 193 6.08 -4.12 58.03
N GLN A 194 7.24 -3.73 57.49
CA GLN A 194 8.52 -3.82 58.19
C GLN A 194 8.65 -2.85 59.36
N GLN A 195 7.97 -1.70 59.33
CA GLN A 195 7.99 -0.72 60.42
C GLN A 195 7.07 -1.11 61.60
N LEU A 196 6.19 -2.09 61.42
CA LEU A 196 5.25 -2.58 62.44
C LEU A 196 5.76 -3.82 63.21
N ASN A 197 6.90 -4.40 62.81
CA ASN A 197 7.58 -5.51 63.51
C ASN A 197 8.82 -5.01 64.23
#